data_AF-A0AA42Z3F5-F1
#
_entry.id   AF-A0AA42Z3F5-F1
#
_cell.length_a   1.000
_cell.length_b   1.000
_cell.length_c   1.000
_cell.angle_alpha   90.00
_cell.angle_beta   90.00
_cell.angle_gamma   90.00
#
_symmetry.space_group_name_H-M   'P 1'
#
loop_
_entity.id
_entity.type
_entity.pdbx_description
1 polymer ?
#
loop_
_entity_poly.entity_id
_entity_poly.type
_entity_poly.pdbx_seq_one_letter_code
_entity_poly.pdbx_strand_id
1 'polypeptide(L)'
;MSQRTTVYDLGIVEPPPPPVTSMPLPVPSVVDRREPALAGPTANLDPPRTPADAIADSLGLAIPGMSQMLRGRWADGLFFLTGSLFLLTLGWAVLNSLERLPSTLVALGYPSFGGIYALELIFLALAWTHVGNILFGTPRGVHRTHPVVAGIASACVPGWGQILNQQPRKAAAFLAGLWTVAFVWLLSSSWALGIFAAHGVELESSLRVLSSPVVLWTAPILLWALAIYDAVATAKTE
;
A
#
# COMPACT_ATOMS: atom_id res chain seq x y z
N MET A 1 -29.73 41.75 -35.91
CA MET A 1 -28.95 41.29 -34.73
C MET A 1 -27.48 41.50 -35.03
N SER A 2 -26.86 42.52 -34.44
CA SER A 2 -25.45 42.89 -34.70
C SER A 2 -24.57 42.23 -33.64
N GLN A 3 -23.65 41.35 -34.08
CA GLN A 3 -22.66 40.72 -33.21
C GLN A 3 -21.58 41.74 -32.83
N ARG A 4 -21.47 42.06 -31.54
CA ARG A 4 -20.33 42.80 -30.98
C ARG A 4 -19.17 41.84 -30.75
N THR A 5 -18.14 41.94 -31.58
CA THR A 5 -16.83 41.34 -31.34
C THR A 5 -16.05 42.24 -30.39
N THR A 6 -15.89 41.81 -29.14
CA THR A 6 -14.95 42.42 -28.19
C THR A 6 -13.55 41.92 -28.50
N VAL A 7 -12.71 42.80 -29.05
CA VAL A 7 -11.27 42.58 -29.21
C VAL A 7 -10.61 42.90 -27.87
N TYR A 8 -9.93 41.91 -27.29
CA TYR A 8 -9.12 42.11 -26.09
C TYR A 8 -7.78 42.72 -26.47
N ASP A 9 -7.50 43.91 -25.95
CA ASP A 9 -6.21 44.60 -26.06
C ASP A 9 -5.23 43.96 -25.07
N LEU A 10 -4.30 43.16 -25.59
CA LEU A 10 -3.20 42.58 -24.84
C LEU A 10 -2.09 43.63 -24.82
N GLY A 11 -2.12 44.48 -23.78
CA GLY A 11 -1.24 45.63 -23.63
C GLY A 11 0.23 45.39 -24.01
N ILE A 12 0.86 46.46 -24.45
CA ILE A 12 2.23 46.50 -24.99
C ILE A 12 3.21 45.83 -24.02
N VAL A 13 3.77 44.70 -24.43
CA VAL A 13 4.87 44.03 -23.73
C VAL A 13 6.15 44.81 -24.01
N GLU A 14 6.65 45.53 -23.01
CA GLU A 14 7.96 46.19 -23.12
C GLU A 14 9.07 45.13 -23.28
N PRO A 15 9.98 45.31 -24.25
CA PRO A 15 11.10 44.40 -24.43
C PRO A 15 12.05 44.45 -23.22
N PRO A 16 12.65 43.32 -22.84
CA PRO A 16 13.58 43.28 -21.71
C PRO A 16 14.79 44.18 -21.96
N PRO A 17 15.32 44.84 -20.91
CA PRO A 17 16.47 45.71 -21.03
C PRO A 17 17.72 44.94 -21.50
N PRO A 18 18.63 45.59 -22.23
CA PRO A 18 19.85 44.96 -22.72
C PRO A 18 20.74 44.48 -21.56
N PRO A 19 21.53 43.41 -21.77
CA PRO A 19 22.41 42.86 -20.76
C PRO A 19 23.46 43.90 -20.34
N VAL A 20 23.49 44.17 -19.03
CA VAL A 20 24.50 45.04 -18.40
C VAL A 20 25.87 44.41 -18.62
N THR A 21 26.75 45.15 -19.31
CA THR A 21 28.15 44.79 -19.51
C THR A 21 28.82 44.62 -18.15
N SER A 22 29.29 43.40 -17.89
CA SER A 22 29.88 42.98 -16.62
C SER A 22 31.11 43.82 -16.27
N MET A 23 31.07 44.48 -15.11
CA MET A 23 32.30 44.93 -14.46
C MET A 23 33.09 43.71 -13.98
N PRO A 24 34.43 43.68 -14.14
CA PRO A 24 35.26 42.63 -13.58
C PRO A 24 35.16 42.68 -12.05
N LEU A 25 34.67 41.59 -11.47
CA LEU A 25 34.62 41.41 -10.02
C LEU A 25 36.05 41.37 -9.44
N PRO A 26 36.29 41.99 -8.28
CA PRO A 26 37.57 41.88 -7.58
C PRO A 26 37.83 40.43 -7.18
N VAL A 27 39.05 39.96 -7.47
CA VAL A 27 39.54 38.63 -7.10
C VAL A 27 39.44 38.48 -5.58
N PRO A 28 38.69 37.49 -5.06
CA PRO A 28 38.65 37.23 -3.63
C PRO A 28 40.04 36.78 -3.18
N SER A 29 40.62 37.51 -2.23
CA SER A 29 41.75 37.07 -1.43
C SER A 29 41.46 35.67 -0.89
N VAL A 30 42.38 34.74 -1.14
CA VAL A 30 42.37 33.37 -0.62
C VAL A 30 42.35 33.44 0.91
N VAL A 31 41.15 33.45 1.46
CA VAL A 31 40.92 33.16 2.87
C VAL A 31 41.22 31.68 3.01
N ASP A 32 42.26 31.40 3.78
CA ASP A 32 42.71 30.08 4.19
C ASP A 32 41.54 29.38 4.89
N ARG A 33 40.70 28.74 4.08
CA ARG A 33 39.55 27.97 4.50
C ARG A 33 40.14 26.69 5.05
N ARG A 34 40.55 26.72 6.32
CA ARG A 34 40.66 25.50 7.12
C ARG A 34 39.36 24.76 6.90
N GLU A 35 39.42 23.69 6.12
CA GLU A 35 38.33 22.76 5.97
C GLU A 35 37.86 22.44 7.38
N PRO A 36 36.58 22.67 7.73
CA PRO A 36 36.05 22.06 8.93
C PRO A 36 36.31 20.58 8.75
N ALA A 37 37.21 20.05 9.59
CA ALA A 37 37.57 18.65 9.63
C ALA A 37 36.29 17.85 9.40
N LEU A 38 36.29 17.01 8.35
CA LEU A 38 35.23 16.06 8.07
C LEU A 38 34.71 15.55 9.40
N ALA A 39 33.56 16.09 9.84
CA ALA A 39 32.76 15.45 10.83
C ALA A 39 32.55 14.08 10.20
N GLY A 40 33.17 13.05 10.79
CA GLY A 40 33.01 11.68 10.33
C GLY A 40 31.52 11.40 10.17
N PRO A 41 31.12 10.36 9.42
CA PRO A 41 29.72 10.00 9.30
C PRO A 41 29.15 9.89 10.71
N THR A 42 28.49 10.96 11.17
CA THR A 42 27.70 10.95 12.37
C THR A 42 26.62 10.00 11.96
N ALA A 43 26.77 8.74 12.39
CA ALA A 43 25.72 7.76 12.30
C ALA A 43 24.47 8.52 12.72
N ASN A 44 23.59 8.79 11.75
CA ASN A 44 22.24 9.22 12.04
C ASN A 44 21.66 8.01 12.76
N LEU A 45 21.93 7.95 14.07
CA LEU A 45 21.31 7.03 14.97
C LEU A 45 19.87 7.50 14.97
N ASP A 46 19.06 6.84 14.14
CA ASP A 46 17.62 7.04 14.17
C ASP A 46 17.19 7.01 15.64
N PRO A 47 16.37 7.98 16.07
CA PRO A 47 15.99 8.09 17.46
C PRO A 47 15.43 6.75 17.96
N PRO A 48 15.72 6.37 19.22
CA PRO A 48 15.27 5.10 19.76
C PRO A 48 13.75 5.01 19.64
N ARG A 49 13.27 3.88 19.11
CA ARG A 49 11.86 3.62 18.87
C ARG A 49 11.07 3.81 20.17
N THR A 50 10.00 4.60 20.09
CA THR A 50 9.08 4.74 21.21
C THR A 50 8.06 3.59 21.20
N PRO A 51 7.49 3.20 22.35
CA PRO A 51 6.34 2.27 22.38
C PRO A 51 5.17 2.75 21.50
N ALA A 52 5.00 4.07 21.36
CA ALA A 52 4.00 4.68 20.48
C ALA A 52 4.23 4.31 19.00
N ASP A 53 5.48 4.21 18.54
CA ASP A 53 5.78 3.79 17.17
C ASP A 53 5.40 2.33 16.91
N ALA A 54 5.60 1.44 17.89
CA ALA A 54 5.19 0.05 17.78
C ALA A 54 3.66 -0.10 17.71
N ILE A 55 2.95 0.68 18.51
CA ILE A 55 1.48 0.76 18.47
C ILE A 55 1.03 1.32 17.12
N ALA A 56 1.63 2.41 16.65
CA ALA A 56 1.28 3.03 15.38
C ALA A 56 1.45 2.08 14.20
N ASP A 57 2.57 1.36 14.13
CA ASP A 57 2.80 0.38 13.07
C ASP A 57 1.84 -0.82 13.14
N SER A 58 1.53 -1.30 14.35
CA SER A 58 0.55 -2.38 14.54
C SER A 58 -0.85 -1.95 14.13
N LEU A 59 -1.24 -0.72 14.45
CA LEU A 59 -2.51 -0.14 14.00
C LEU A 59 -2.53 0.06 12.48
N GLY A 60 -1.40 0.42 11.87
CA GLY A 60 -1.27 0.50 10.41
C GLY A 60 -1.49 -0.83 9.69
N LEU A 61 -1.16 -1.96 10.33
CA LEU A 61 -1.45 -3.30 9.81
C LEU A 61 -2.94 -3.69 9.91
N ALA A 62 -3.66 -3.14 10.88
CA ALA A 62 -5.09 -3.41 11.01
C ALA A 62 -5.95 -2.42 10.18
N ILE A 63 -5.53 -1.16 10.16
CA ILE A 63 -6.26 -0.03 9.59
C ILE A 63 -5.29 0.76 8.70
N PRO A 64 -5.38 0.61 7.36
CA PRO A 64 -4.57 1.39 6.43
C PRO A 64 -4.67 2.89 6.71
N GLY A 65 -3.53 3.58 6.74
CA GLY A 65 -3.43 5.02 6.99
C GLY A 65 -3.21 5.42 8.45
N MET A 66 -3.54 4.55 9.42
CA MET A 66 -3.48 4.90 10.84
C MET A 66 -2.06 5.15 11.33
N SER A 67 -1.08 4.38 10.86
CA SER A 67 0.33 4.55 11.27
C SER A 67 0.90 5.90 10.83
N GLN A 68 0.52 6.37 9.64
CA GLN A 68 0.92 7.67 9.09
C GLN A 68 0.26 8.82 9.86
N MET A 69 -1.03 8.71 10.17
CA MET A 69 -1.76 9.73 10.94
C MET A 69 -1.14 9.91 12.34
N LEU A 70 -0.84 8.82 13.04
CA LEU A 70 -0.20 8.85 14.36
C LEU A 70 1.21 9.45 14.36
N ARG A 71 1.87 9.46 13.19
CA ARG A 71 3.18 10.10 12.97
C ARG A 71 3.07 11.53 12.43
N GLY A 72 1.86 12.09 12.37
CA GLY A 72 1.61 13.44 11.85
C GLY A 72 1.59 13.55 10.33
N ARG A 73 1.73 12.44 9.58
CA ARG A 73 1.61 12.39 8.11
C ARG A 73 0.13 12.25 7.71
N TRP A 74 -0.68 13.26 8.06
CA TRP A 74 -2.13 13.21 7.90
C TRP A 74 -2.60 13.04 6.45
N ALA A 75 -1.97 13.69 5.48
CA ALA A 75 -2.36 13.59 4.07
C ALA A 75 -2.21 12.15 3.55
N ASP A 76 -1.05 11.54 3.78
CA ASP A 76 -0.78 10.14 3.38
C ASP A 76 -1.71 9.17 4.11
N GLY A 77 -1.90 9.39 5.40
CA GLY A 77 -2.77 8.55 6.22
C GLY A 77 -4.24 8.61 5.78
N LEU A 78 -4.75 9.82 5.53
CA LEU A 78 -6.10 10.01 5.00
C LEU A 78 -6.26 9.40 3.61
N PHE A 79 -5.25 9.50 2.74
CA PHE A 79 -5.27 8.88 1.42
C PHE A 79 -5.48 7.35 1.52
N PHE A 80 -4.66 6.66 2.32
CA PHE A 80 -4.81 5.22 2.50
C PHE A 80 -6.13 4.85 3.18
N LEU A 81 -6.51 5.56 4.26
CA LEU A 81 -7.72 5.25 5.01
C LEU A 81 -8.98 5.45 4.16
N THR A 82 -9.14 6.61 3.53
CA THR A 82 -10.32 6.92 2.71
C THR A 82 -10.35 6.06 1.45
N GLY A 83 -9.20 5.80 0.82
CA GLY A 83 -9.11 4.89 -0.32
C GLY A 83 -9.55 3.47 0.02
N SER A 84 -9.05 2.92 1.13
CA SER A 84 -9.45 1.58 1.59
C SER A 84 -10.93 1.54 2.00
N LEU A 85 -11.46 2.56 2.70
CA LEU A 85 -12.88 2.63 3.06
C LEU A 85 -13.80 2.74 1.85
N PHE A 86 -13.43 3.54 0.85
CA PHE A 86 -14.15 3.66 -0.40
C PHE A 86 -14.20 2.31 -1.14
N LEU A 87 -13.04 1.66 -1.30
CA LEU A 87 -12.95 0.35 -1.96
C LEU A 87 -13.72 -0.74 -1.20
N LEU A 88 -13.67 -0.75 0.14
CA LEU A 88 -14.45 -1.68 0.96
C LEU A 88 -15.95 -1.46 0.78
N THR A 89 -16.39 -0.20 0.80
CA THR A 89 -17.80 0.16 0.63
C THR A 89 -18.28 -0.18 -0.78
N LEU A 90 -17.44 0.07 -1.80
CA LEU A 90 -17.73 -0.29 -3.18
C LEU A 90 -17.81 -1.81 -3.35
N GLY A 91 -16.85 -2.56 -2.79
CA GLY A 91 -16.86 -4.02 -2.79
C GLY A 91 -18.12 -4.58 -2.10
N TRP A 92 -18.47 -4.04 -0.94
CA TRP A 92 -19.70 -4.38 -0.23
C TRP A 92 -20.95 -4.10 -1.08
N ALA A 93 -21.03 -2.95 -1.74
CA ALA A 93 -22.15 -2.61 -2.62
C ALA A 93 -22.27 -3.55 -3.82
N VAL A 94 -21.13 -3.90 -4.45
CA VAL A 94 -21.08 -4.88 -5.54
C VAL A 94 -21.58 -6.23 -5.03
N LEU A 95 -21.02 -6.73 -3.91
CA LEU A 95 -21.40 -8.01 -3.30
C LEU A 95 -22.91 -8.12 -3.07
N ASN A 96 -23.53 -7.09 -2.49
CA ASN A 96 -24.97 -7.06 -2.21
C ASN A 96 -25.84 -6.88 -3.47
N SER A 97 -25.24 -6.54 -4.61
CA SER A 97 -25.93 -6.30 -5.87
C SER A 97 -25.68 -7.40 -6.90
N LEU A 98 -24.85 -8.42 -6.60
CA LEU A 98 -24.39 -9.40 -7.59
C LEU A 98 -25.51 -10.22 -8.24
N GLU A 99 -26.66 -10.39 -7.59
CA GLU A 99 -27.82 -11.07 -8.18
C GLU A 99 -28.57 -10.19 -9.21
N ARG A 100 -28.51 -8.86 -9.05
CA ARG A 100 -29.25 -7.89 -9.87
C ARG A 100 -28.37 -7.18 -10.90
N LEU A 101 -27.07 -7.17 -10.68
CA LEU A 101 -26.06 -6.62 -11.57
C LEU A 101 -26.10 -7.24 -12.97
N PRO A 102 -26.20 -8.57 -13.15
CA PRO A 102 -26.12 -9.20 -14.46
C PRO A 102 -27.19 -8.70 -15.43
N SER A 103 -28.45 -8.64 -15.01
CA SER A 103 -29.56 -8.16 -15.85
C SER A 103 -29.41 -6.69 -16.20
N THR A 104 -28.95 -5.89 -15.23
CA THR A 104 -28.68 -4.46 -15.43
C THR A 104 -27.53 -4.22 -16.41
N LEU A 105 -26.43 -4.98 -16.28
CA LEU A 105 -25.27 -4.89 -17.18
C LEU A 105 -25.65 -5.27 -18.61
N VAL A 106 -26.39 -6.37 -18.79
CA VAL A 106 -26.90 -6.78 -20.11
C VAL A 106 -27.80 -5.70 -20.72
N ALA A 107 -28.70 -5.10 -19.94
CA ALA A 107 -29.55 -4.01 -20.40
C ALA A 107 -28.76 -2.77 -20.85
N LEU A 108 -27.58 -2.54 -20.27
CA LEU A 108 -26.65 -1.47 -20.64
C LEU A 108 -25.66 -1.86 -21.75
N GLY A 109 -25.74 -3.08 -22.29
CA GLY A 109 -24.85 -3.59 -23.33
C GLY A 109 -23.48 -4.08 -22.84
N TYR A 110 -23.32 -4.28 -21.53
CA TYR A 110 -22.11 -4.85 -20.91
C TYR A 110 -22.25 -6.36 -20.68
N PRO A 111 -21.13 -7.09 -20.56
CA PRO A 111 -21.17 -8.50 -20.20
C PRO A 111 -21.80 -8.73 -18.82
N SER A 112 -22.64 -9.75 -18.69
CA SER A 112 -23.33 -10.13 -17.44
C SER A 112 -22.37 -10.42 -16.29
N PHE A 113 -21.14 -10.86 -16.59
CA PHE A 113 -20.09 -11.17 -15.63
C PHE A 113 -19.28 -9.94 -15.18
N GLY A 114 -19.57 -8.73 -15.69
CA GLY A 114 -18.80 -7.53 -15.37
C GLY A 114 -18.71 -7.21 -13.87
N GLY A 115 -19.74 -7.59 -13.09
CA GLY A 115 -19.72 -7.44 -11.63
C GLY A 115 -18.65 -8.29 -10.93
N ILE A 116 -18.31 -9.46 -11.47
CA ILE A 116 -17.27 -10.33 -10.92
C ILE A 116 -15.89 -9.69 -11.15
N TYR A 117 -15.62 -9.21 -12.37
CA TYR A 117 -14.36 -8.50 -12.65
C TYR A 117 -14.23 -7.22 -11.83
N ALA A 118 -15.32 -6.48 -11.61
CA ALA A 118 -15.30 -5.33 -10.73
C ALA A 118 -14.89 -5.72 -9.31
N LEU A 119 -15.45 -6.82 -8.77
CA LEU A 119 -15.10 -7.32 -7.44
C LEU A 119 -13.62 -7.74 -7.35
N GLU A 120 -13.11 -8.43 -8.37
CA GLU A 120 -11.69 -8.80 -8.46
C GLU A 120 -10.79 -7.57 -8.46
N LEU A 121 -11.07 -6.57 -9.30
CA LEU A 121 -10.30 -5.33 -9.35
C LEU A 121 -10.33 -4.56 -8.03
N ILE A 122 -11.50 -4.51 -7.37
CA ILE A 122 -11.65 -3.89 -6.05
C ILE A 122 -10.80 -4.63 -5.02
N PHE A 123 -10.83 -5.96 -5.03
CA PHE A 123 -10.03 -6.78 -4.12
C PHE A 123 -8.53 -6.54 -4.32
N LEU A 124 -8.05 -6.55 -5.57
CA LEU A 124 -6.64 -6.28 -5.89
C LEU A 124 -6.23 -4.87 -5.48
N ALA A 125 -7.10 -3.87 -5.67
CA ALA A 125 -6.85 -2.51 -5.22
C ALA A 125 -6.81 -2.40 -3.69
N LEU A 126 -7.65 -3.14 -2.96
CA LEU A 126 -7.60 -3.23 -1.50
C LEU A 126 -6.29 -3.85 -1.02
N ALA A 127 -5.89 -4.97 -1.61
CA ALA A 127 -4.62 -5.61 -1.31
C ALA A 127 -3.45 -4.66 -1.56
N TRP A 128 -3.45 -3.99 -2.72
CA TRP A 128 -2.40 -3.03 -3.09
C TRP A 128 -2.32 -1.84 -2.12
N THR A 129 -3.45 -1.23 -1.79
CA THR A 129 -3.49 -0.10 -0.84
C THR A 129 -3.02 -0.52 0.55
N HIS A 130 -3.42 -1.71 1.02
CA HIS A 130 -3.01 -2.23 2.32
C HIS A 130 -1.50 -2.56 2.37
N VAL A 131 -0.97 -3.23 1.35
CA VAL A 131 0.46 -3.54 1.22
C VAL A 131 1.28 -2.26 1.07
N GLY A 132 0.83 -1.32 0.22
CA GLY A 132 1.47 -0.02 0.03
C GLY A 132 1.55 0.78 1.33
N ASN A 133 0.46 0.78 2.11
CA ASN A 133 0.43 1.40 3.43
C ASN A 133 1.56 0.88 4.35
N ILE A 134 1.83 -0.43 4.36
CA ILE A 134 2.96 -0.98 5.14
C ILE A 134 4.30 -0.54 4.57
N LEU A 135 4.47 -0.59 3.25
CA LEU A 135 5.73 -0.24 2.58
C LEU A 135 6.13 1.24 2.73
N PHE A 136 5.14 2.14 2.76
CA PHE A 136 5.35 3.58 2.80
C PHE A 136 5.06 4.22 4.17
N GLY A 137 4.35 3.50 5.04
CA GLY A 137 3.94 3.95 6.37
C GLY A 137 4.89 3.56 7.48
N THR A 138 5.48 2.37 7.40
CA THR A 138 6.38 1.85 8.44
C THR A 138 7.81 2.29 8.16
N PRO A 139 8.54 2.86 9.14
CA PRO A 139 9.90 3.31 8.96
C PRO A 139 10.80 2.10 8.68
N ARG A 140 12.02 2.37 8.21
CA ARG A 140 13.07 1.37 8.19
C ARG A 140 14.04 1.74 9.30
N GLY A 141 14.49 0.76 10.06
CA GLY A 141 15.43 1.00 11.15
C GLY A 141 15.95 -0.30 11.72
N VAL A 142 16.93 -0.18 12.61
CA VAL A 142 17.48 -1.30 13.36
C VAL A 142 16.80 -1.32 14.72
N HIS A 143 15.62 -1.93 14.80
CA HIS A 143 14.96 -2.21 16.07
C HIS A 143 14.56 -3.68 16.14
N ARG A 144 14.83 -4.31 17.27
CA ARG A 144 14.66 -5.74 17.46
C ARG A 144 13.72 -5.98 18.62
N THR A 145 12.62 -6.63 18.31
CA THR A 145 11.67 -7.06 19.32
C THR A 145 12.15 -8.40 19.89
N HIS A 146 11.83 -8.68 21.15
CA HIS A 146 12.15 -9.98 21.76
C HIS A 146 11.61 -11.13 20.88
N PRO A 147 12.40 -12.20 20.60
CA PRO A 147 12.01 -13.23 19.64
C PRO A 147 10.65 -13.88 19.92
N VAL A 148 10.32 -14.10 21.20
CA VAL A 148 9.02 -14.66 21.60
C VAL A 148 7.88 -13.71 21.26
N VAL A 149 8.05 -12.40 21.47
CA VAL A 149 7.01 -11.40 21.17
C VAL A 149 6.82 -11.29 19.65
N ALA A 150 7.91 -11.25 18.89
CA ALA A 150 7.84 -11.21 17.42
C ALA A 150 7.18 -12.48 16.84
N GLY A 151 7.49 -13.65 17.41
CA GLY A 151 6.86 -14.92 17.04
C GLY A 151 5.36 -14.97 17.35
N ILE A 152 4.95 -14.56 18.56
CA ILE A 152 3.54 -14.49 18.96
C ILE A 152 2.78 -13.49 18.08
N ALA A 153 3.34 -12.31 17.82
CA ALA A 153 2.72 -11.33 16.94
C ALA A 153 2.47 -11.92 15.53
N SER A 154 3.46 -12.63 14.97
CA SER A 154 3.32 -13.27 13.65
C SER A 154 2.39 -14.48 13.65
N ALA A 155 2.20 -15.13 14.81
CA ALA A 155 1.19 -16.19 14.96
C ALA A 155 -0.22 -15.61 14.94
N CYS A 156 -0.43 -14.40 15.50
CA CYS A 156 -1.70 -13.69 15.40
C CYS A 156 -1.98 -13.17 13.99
N VAL A 157 -1.00 -12.48 13.37
CA VAL A 157 -1.13 -11.94 12.01
C VAL A 157 0.19 -12.10 11.25
N PRO A 158 0.23 -12.81 10.11
CA PRO A 158 1.43 -12.95 9.30
C PRO A 158 2.01 -11.60 8.92
N GLY A 159 3.32 -11.42 9.13
CA GLY A 159 4.00 -10.15 8.86
C GLY A 159 4.05 -9.20 10.05
N TRP A 160 3.28 -9.40 11.12
CA TRP A 160 3.26 -8.46 12.26
C TRP A 160 4.58 -8.46 13.03
N GLY A 161 5.20 -9.61 13.28
CA GLY A 161 6.52 -9.65 13.92
C GLY A 161 7.60 -8.98 13.08
N GLN A 162 7.52 -9.06 11.75
CA GLN A 162 8.41 -8.34 10.83
C GLN A 162 8.23 -6.82 10.94
N ILE A 163 7.00 -6.33 11.14
CA ILE A 163 6.73 -4.91 11.43
C ILE A 163 7.36 -4.49 12.77
N LEU A 164 7.22 -5.31 13.80
CA LEU A 164 7.85 -5.05 15.09
C LEU A 164 9.39 -5.06 14.99
N ASN A 165 9.95 -5.84 14.06
CA ASN A 165 11.38 -5.87 13.74
C ASN A 165 11.81 -4.82 12.68
N GLN A 166 10.97 -3.84 12.33
CA GLN A 166 11.27 -2.79 11.34
C GLN A 166 11.68 -3.32 9.95
N GLN A 167 11.08 -4.44 9.53
CA GLN A 167 11.29 -5.07 8.21
C GLN A 167 10.03 -4.97 7.33
N PRO A 168 9.64 -3.75 6.89
CA PRO A 168 8.37 -3.54 6.19
C PRO A 168 8.27 -4.30 4.86
N ARG A 169 9.40 -4.58 4.19
CA ARG A 169 9.40 -5.36 2.94
C ARG A 169 8.99 -6.81 3.16
N LYS A 170 9.47 -7.45 4.23
CA LYS A 170 9.08 -8.82 4.56
C LYS A 170 7.65 -8.87 5.06
N ALA A 171 7.25 -7.92 5.91
CA ALA A 171 5.87 -7.78 6.36
C ALA A 171 4.90 -7.63 5.18
N ALA A 172 5.23 -6.75 4.22
CA ALA A 172 4.47 -6.55 3.00
C ALA A 172 4.35 -7.83 2.15
N ALA A 173 5.41 -8.65 2.07
CA ALA A 173 5.36 -9.92 1.36
C ALA A 173 4.41 -10.94 2.04
N PHE A 174 4.46 -11.05 3.38
CA PHE A 174 3.53 -11.91 4.12
C PHE A 174 2.08 -11.41 4.02
N LEU A 175 1.87 -10.09 4.09
CA LEU A 175 0.55 -9.49 3.92
C LEU A 175 0.01 -9.70 2.49
N ALA A 176 0.85 -9.57 1.47
CA ALA A 176 0.48 -9.91 0.09
C ALA A 176 0.10 -11.39 -0.04
N GLY A 177 0.88 -12.29 0.57
CA GLY A 177 0.54 -13.72 0.64
C GLY A 177 -0.82 -13.97 1.31
N LEU A 178 -1.10 -13.25 2.40
CA LEU A 178 -2.39 -13.33 3.10
C LEU A 178 -3.56 -12.90 2.21
N TRP A 179 -3.41 -11.78 1.48
CA TRP A 179 -4.39 -11.32 0.51
C TRP A 179 -4.59 -12.34 -0.62
N THR A 180 -3.53 -12.95 -1.13
CA THR A 180 -3.63 -14.01 -2.14
C THR A 180 -4.40 -15.22 -1.62
N VAL A 181 -4.12 -15.69 -0.39
CA VAL A 181 -4.89 -16.79 0.21
C VAL A 181 -6.36 -16.41 0.38
N ALA A 182 -6.63 -15.20 0.88
CA ALA A 182 -8.00 -14.71 1.04
C ALA A 182 -8.74 -14.60 -0.30
N PHE A 183 -8.06 -14.18 -1.37
CA PHE A 183 -8.61 -14.12 -2.71
C PHE A 183 -9.03 -15.50 -3.22
N VAL A 184 -8.11 -16.46 -3.11
CA VAL A 184 -8.37 -17.83 -3.55
C VAL A 184 -9.50 -18.45 -2.72
N TRP A 185 -9.55 -18.21 -1.41
CA TRP A 185 -10.70 -18.63 -0.58
C TRP A 185 -12.01 -17.99 -1.01
N LEU A 186 -12.01 -16.68 -1.31
CA LEU A 186 -13.20 -15.99 -1.79
C LEU A 186 -13.71 -16.61 -3.09
N LEU A 187 -12.82 -16.82 -4.07
CA LEU A 187 -13.16 -17.47 -5.35
C LEU A 187 -13.62 -18.93 -5.20
N SER A 188 -13.14 -19.61 -4.17
CA SER A 188 -13.48 -21.02 -3.88
C SER A 188 -14.70 -21.17 -2.98
N SER A 189 -15.28 -20.07 -2.50
CA SER A 189 -16.43 -20.11 -1.61
C SER A 189 -17.65 -20.69 -2.33
N SER A 190 -18.50 -21.43 -1.62
CA SER A 190 -19.73 -22.01 -2.18
C SER A 190 -20.63 -20.95 -2.82
N TRP A 191 -20.65 -19.75 -2.22
CA TRP A 191 -21.35 -18.59 -2.73
C TRP A 191 -20.78 -18.12 -4.08
N ALA A 192 -19.47 -17.92 -4.21
CA ALA A 192 -18.84 -17.50 -5.46
C ALA A 192 -19.00 -18.57 -6.56
N LEU A 193 -18.80 -19.84 -6.22
CA LEU A 193 -19.00 -20.97 -7.13
C LEU A 193 -20.44 -21.06 -7.64
N GLY A 194 -21.43 -20.78 -6.78
CA GLY A 194 -22.84 -20.70 -7.17
C GLY A 194 -23.11 -19.60 -8.19
N ILE A 195 -22.50 -18.42 -7.99
CA ILE A 195 -22.59 -17.30 -8.95
C ILE A 195 -21.93 -17.67 -10.27
N PHE A 196 -20.74 -18.26 -10.26
CA PHE A 196 -20.05 -18.68 -11.47
C PHE A 196 -20.85 -19.72 -12.25
N ALA A 197 -21.39 -20.73 -11.57
CA ALA A 197 -22.25 -21.75 -12.17
C ALA A 197 -23.52 -21.15 -12.78
N ALA A 198 -24.19 -20.22 -12.09
CA ALA A 198 -25.39 -19.54 -12.59
C ALA A 198 -25.13 -18.74 -13.88
N HIS A 199 -23.88 -18.33 -14.11
CA HIS A 199 -23.47 -17.55 -15.28
C HIS A 199 -22.69 -18.37 -16.32
N GLY A 200 -22.57 -19.69 -16.14
CA GLY A 200 -21.83 -20.57 -17.04
C GLY A 200 -20.33 -20.25 -17.09
N VAL A 201 -19.78 -19.62 -16.05
CA VAL A 201 -18.36 -19.32 -15.95
C VAL A 201 -17.66 -20.51 -15.29
N GLU A 202 -16.77 -21.16 -16.03
CA GLU A 202 -15.87 -22.15 -15.44
C GLU A 202 -14.60 -21.46 -14.94
N LEU A 203 -14.14 -21.83 -13.74
CA LEU A 203 -12.81 -21.42 -13.30
C LEU A 203 -11.74 -21.97 -14.24
N GLU A 204 -10.73 -21.15 -14.51
CA GLU A 204 -9.52 -21.58 -15.19
C GLU A 204 -8.89 -22.77 -14.44
N SER A 205 -8.22 -23.67 -15.17
CA SER A 205 -7.61 -24.88 -14.60
C SER A 205 -6.60 -24.56 -13.49
N SER A 206 -5.83 -23.47 -13.65
CA SER A 206 -4.90 -22.95 -12.65
C SER A 206 -5.61 -22.58 -11.34
N LEU A 207 -6.71 -21.82 -11.43
CA LEU A 207 -7.52 -21.44 -10.28
C LEU A 207 -8.22 -22.65 -9.65
N ARG A 208 -8.62 -23.66 -10.43
CA ARG A 208 -9.17 -24.91 -9.88
C ARG A 208 -8.17 -25.63 -8.98
N VAL A 209 -6.91 -25.73 -9.40
CA VAL A 209 -5.84 -26.31 -8.58
C VAL A 209 -5.62 -25.49 -7.31
N LEU A 210 -5.56 -24.16 -7.43
CA LEU A 210 -5.42 -23.27 -6.28
C LEU A 210 -6.61 -23.34 -5.31
N SER A 211 -7.82 -23.58 -5.83
CA SER A 211 -9.05 -23.79 -5.06
C SER A 211 -9.19 -25.17 -4.42
N SER A 212 -8.24 -26.09 -4.67
CA SER A 212 -8.33 -27.43 -4.10
C SER A 212 -8.26 -27.38 -2.57
N PRO A 213 -9.02 -28.23 -1.84
CA PRO A 213 -9.00 -28.22 -0.38
C PRO A 213 -7.59 -28.36 0.19
N VAL A 214 -6.73 -29.16 -0.45
CA VAL A 214 -5.33 -29.33 -0.03
C VAL A 214 -4.59 -27.99 -0.06
N VAL A 215 -4.66 -27.23 -1.15
CA VAL A 215 -3.99 -25.92 -1.26
C VAL A 215 -4.61 -24.91 -0.30
N LEU A 216 -5.93 -24.87 -0.21
CA LEU A 216 -6.66 -23.93 0.64
C LEU A 216 -6.32 -24.07 2.14
N TRP A 217 -5.97 -25.27 2.60
CA TRP A 217 -5.53 -25.49 3.98
C TRP A 217 -4.02 -25.38 4.15
N THR A 218 -3.22 -25.90 3.20
CA THR A 218 -1.77 -25.92 3.33
C THR A 218 -1.13 -24.54 3.13
N ALA A 219 -1.63 -23.74 2.18
CA ALA A 219 -1.09 -22.41 1.90
C ALA A 219 -1.11 -21.46 3.12
N PRO A 220 -2.23 -21.27 3.85
CA PRO A 220 -2.21 -20.45 5.06
C PRO A 220 -1.32 -21.04 6.15
N ILE A 221 -1.31 -22.36 6.36
CA ILE A 221 -0.44 -23.00 7.36
C ILE A 221 1.04 -22.70 7.07
N LEU A 222 1.47 -22.89 5.83
CA LEU A 222 2.84 -22.62 5.41
C LEU A 222 3.17 -21.14 5.51
N LEU A 223 2.25 -20.25 5.11
CA LEU A 223 2.43 -18.80 5.22
C LEU A 223 2.64 -18.37 6.67
N TRP A 224 1.80 -18.85 7.60
CA TRP A 224 1.93 -18.58 9.04
C TRP A 224 3.22 -19.15 9.61
N ALA A 225 3.54 -20.41 9.31
CA ALA A 225 4.75 -21.06 9.80
C ALA A 225 6.01 -20.29 9.36
N LEU A 226 6.07 -19.88 8.08
CA LEU A 226 7.15 -19.06 7.55
C LEU A 226 7.20 -17.68 8.19
N ALA A 227 6.05 -17.03 8.41
CA ALA A 227 5.98 -15.72 9.06
C ALA A 227 6.51 -15.77 10.50
N ILE A 228 6.08 -16.77 11.29
CA ILE A 228 6.56 -17.00 12.66
C ILE A 228 8.06 -17.28 12.67
N TYR A 229 8.52 -18.21 11.82
CA TYR A 229 9.93 -18.56 11.74
C TYR A 229 10.79 -17.34 11.38
N ASP A 230 10.44 -16.61 10.31
CA ASP A 230 11.21 -15.44 9.86
C ASP A 230 11.22 -14.32 10.91
N ALA A 231 10.12 -14.11 11.63
CA ALA A 231 10.05 -13.10 12.70
C ALA A 231 10.97 -13.45 13.87
N VAL A 232 10.98 -14.72 14.29
CA VAL A 232 11.85 -15.23 15.37
C VAL A 232 13.32 -15.23 14.93
N ALA A 233 13.61 -15.69 13.71
CA ALA A 233 14.96 -15.73 13.17
C ALA A 233 15.57 -14.33 13.05
N THR A 234 14.79 -13.39 12.50
CA THR A 234 15.17 -11.98 12.40
C THR A 234 15.47 -11.35 13.76
N ALA A 235 14.70 -11.71 14.78
CA ALA A 235 14.92 -11.21 16.14
C ALA A 235 16.16 -11.84 16.83
N LYS A 236 16.64 -13.00 16.36
CA LYS A 236 17.76 -13.76 16.95
C LYS A 236 19.12 -13.47 16.32
N THR A 237 19.18 -13.06 15.05
CA THR A 237 20.45 -12.84 14.35
C THR A 237 21.13 -11.54 14.83
N GLU A 238 21.67 -11.55 16.06
CA GLU A 238 22.92 -10.93 16.58
C GLU A 238 23.33 -11.68 17.85
#